data_AF-A0A954WC12-F1
#
_entry.id   AF-A0A954WC12-F1
#
_cell.length_a   1.000
_cell.length_b   1.000
_cell.length_c   1.000
_cell.angle_alpha   90.00
_cell.angle_beta   90.00
_cell.angle_gamma   90.00
#
_symmetry.space_group_name_H-M   'P 1'
#
loop_
_entity.id
_entity.type
_entity.pdbx_description
1 polymer ?
#
loop_
_entity_poly.entity_id
_entity_poly.type
_entity_poly.pdbx_seq_one_letter_code
_entity_poly.pdbx_strand_id
1 'polypeptide(L)'
;MSEVIYEYDVIVVGAGHAGTEAAMAAARLGARTALLTTNLDTVAQMSCNPAIGGVAKGQIVREIDALGGVMGQAIDATGIQFRLLNQRKGPAMHSPRAQADKKAYQQHVKWLVEQQPNLALRQEIVEDLITEHSPSNDQREDGLASHRIVGVRV
;
A
#
# COMPACT_ATOMS: atom_id res chain seq x y z
N MET A 1 -25.44 20.58 -7.63
CA MET A 1 -24.23 20.89 -6.83
C MET A 1 -23.09 21.03 -7.81
N SER A 2 -22.23 22.04 -7.68
CA SER A 2 -21.04 22.19 -8.52
C SER A 2 -20.08 21.04 -8.26
N GLU A 3 -19.59 20.40 -9.31
CA GLU A 3 -18.58 19.35 -9.24
C GLU A 3 -17.24 19.94 -8.76
N VAL A 4 -16.60 19.29 -7.78
CA VAL A 4 -15.28 19.69 -7.28
C VAL A 4 -14.28 18.65 -7.76
N ILE A 5 -13.28 19.09 -8.53
CA ILE A 5 -12.28 18.21 -9.15
C ILE A 5 -10.94 18.40 -8.43
N TYR A 6 -10.31 17.29 -8.04
CA TYR A 6 -8.95 17.26 -7.51
C TYR A 6 -8.05 16.48 -8.47
N GLU A 7 -6.89 17.04 -8.82
CA GLU A 7 -5.96 16.41 -9.74
C GLU A 7 -4.82 15.69 -9.00
N TYR A 8 -4.64 14.42 -9.35
CA TYR A 8 -3.54 13.57 -8.88
C TYR A 8 -2.94 12.81 -10.05
N ASP A 9 -1.66 12.49 -9.94
CA ASP A 9 -0.96 11.68 -10.94
C ASP A 9 -1.22 10.18 -10.67
N VAL A 10 -1.39 9.80 -9.40
CA VAL A 10 -1.71 8.44 -8.97
C VAL A 10 -2.82 8.45 -7.91
N ILE A 11 -3.82 7.58 -8.08
CA ILE A 11 -4.87 7.36 -7.08
C ILE A 11 -4.79 5.90 -6.62
N VAL A 12 -4.61 5.70 -5.32
CA VAL A 12 -4.59 4.38 -4.68
C VAL A 12 -5.85 4.22 -3.86
N VAL A 13 -6.65 3.22 -4.23
CA VAL A 13 -7.93 2.92 -3.57
C VAL A 13 -7.74 1.82 -2.52
N GLY A 14 -7.85 2.20 -1.25
CA GLY A 14 -7.77 1.32 -0.09
C GLY A 14 -6.45 1.41 0.66
N ALA A 15 -6.48 1.91 1.90
CA ALA A 15 -5.31 2.03 2.78
C ALA A 15 -4.95 0.74 3.54
N GLY A 16 -5.02 -0.42 2.87
CA GLY A 16 -4.47 -1.67 3.39
C GLY A 16 -2.94 -1.72 3.29
N HIS A 17 -2.33 -2.85 3.65
CA HIS A 17 -0.86 -3.03 3.53
C HIS A 17 -0.35 -2.78 2.11
N ALA A 18 -1.03 -3.33 1.10
CA ALA A 18 -0.65 -3.15 -0.30
C ALA A 18 -0.82 -1.69 -0.78
N GLY A 19 -1.97 -1.08 -0.48
CA GLY A 19 -2.23 0.31 -0.89
C GLY A 19 -1.32 1.31 -0.19
N THR A 20 -0.95 1.05 1.07
CA THR A 20 0.06 1.85 1.78
C THR A 20 1.39 1.80 1.06
N GLU A 21 1.93 0.62 0.76
CA GLU A 21 3.23 0.52 0.05
C GLU A 21 3.17 1.13 -1.35
N ALA A 22 2.08 0.90 -2.09
CA ALA A 22 1.89 1.47 -3.42
C ALA A 22 1.85 3.00 -3.40
N ALA A 23 1.10 3.59 -2.47
CA ALA A 23 0.97 5.04 -2.35
C ALA A 23 2.27 5.69 -1.86
N MET A 24 2.95 5.06 -0.89
CA MET A 24 4.26 5.51 -0.42
C MET A 24 5.29 5.46 -1.53
N ALA A 25 5.33 4.39 -2.32
CA ALA A 25 6.25 4.27 -3.45
C ALA A 25 5.98 5.34 -4.52
N ALA A 26 4.72 5.51 -4.96
CA ALA A 26 4.35 6.52 -5.95
C ALA A 26 4.73 7.95 -5.51
N ALA A 27 4.39 8.30 -4.26
CA ALA A 27 4.68 9.62 -3.70
C ALA A 27 6.19 9.89 -3.58
N ARG A 28 6.98 8.88 -3.20
CA ARG A 28 8.45 8.97 -3.12
C ARG A 28 9.12 9.14 -4.47
N LEU A 29 8.54 8.57 -5.52
CA LEU A 29 8.98 8.79 -6.91
C LEU A 29 8.58 10.18 -7.45
N GLY A 30 7.88 10.99 -6.66
CA GLY A 30 7.53 12.37 -7.00
C GLY A 30 6.11 12.57 -7.53
N ALA A 31 5.30 11.50 -7.64
CA ALA A 31 3.93 11.61 -8.11
C ALA A 31 3.02 12.24 -7.03
N ARG A 32 2.17 13.20 -7.41
CA ARG A 32 1.08 13.67 -6.55
C ARG A 32 0.09 12.52 -6.37
N THR A 33 0.10 11.91 -5.19
CA THR A 33 -0.60 10.67 -4.92
C THR A 33 -1.74 10.90 -3.95
N ALA A 34 -2.92 10.35 -4.24
CA ALA A 34 -4.01 10.24 -3.28
C ALA A 34 -4.10 8.79 -2.77
N LEU A 35 -4.07 8.60 -1.46
CA LEU A 35 -4.44 7.35 -0.81
C LEU A 35 -5.84 7.50 -0.22
N LEU A 36 -6.80 6.82 -0.84
CA LEU A 36 -8.21 6.85 -0.45
C LEU A 36 -8.52 5.68 0.47
N THR A 37 -9.27 5.94 1.53
CA THR A 37 -9.76 4.91 2.45
C THR A 37 -11.14 5.25 2.97
N THR A 38 -11.95 4.25 3.25
CA THR A 38 -13.27 4.47 3.87
C THR A 38 -13.17 4.84 5.35
N ASN A 39 -12.04 4.53 5.98
CA ASN A 39 -11.77 4.85 7.38
C ASN A 39 -10.28 5.16 7.61
N LEU A 40 -9.98 6.35 8.12
CA LEU A 40 -8.60 6.78 8.45
C LEU A 40 -8.03 6.05 9.67
N ASP A 41 -8.86 5.44 10.50
CA ASP A 41 -8.46 4.70 11.70
C ASP A 41 -8.24 3.21 11.43
N THR A 42 -8.18 2.80 10.15
CA THR A 42 -7.86 1.42 9.76
C THR A 42 -6.71 1.32 8.76
N VAL A 43 -5.95 2.42 8.57
CA VAL A 43 -4.74 2.44 7.73
C VAL A 43 -3.77 1.34 8.18
N ALA A 44 -3.44 0.43 7.25
CA ALA A 44 -2.59 -0.74 7.44
C ALA A 44 -2.96 -1.60 8.67
N GLN A 45 -4.25 -1.71 8.99
CA GLN A 45 -4.71 -2.52 10.11
C GLN A 45 -4.35 -4.02 9.94
N MET A 46 -3.76 -4.61 10.98
CA MET A 46 -3.54 -6.06 11.08
C MET A 46 -4.84 -6.81 11.42
N SER A 47 -5.59 -7.20 10.39
CA SER A 47 -6.88 -7.91 10.54
C SER A 47 -6.74 -9.32 11.12
N CYS A 48 -5.70 -10.06 10.73
CA CYS A 48 -5.51 -11.46 11.15
C CYS A 48 -4.58 -11.55 12.38
N ASN A 49 -3.39 -12.09 12.18
CA ASN A 49 -2.38 -12.37 13.19
C ASN A 49 -1.48 -11.14 13.42
N PRO A 50 -1.11 -10.83 14.68
CA PRO A 50 -0.26 -9.69 15.02
C PRO A 50 1.22 -9.98 14.74
N ALA A 51 1.56 -10.38 13.51
CA ALA A 51 2.92 -10.77 13.16
C ALA A 51 3.28 -10.38 11.73
N ILE A 52 4.51 -9.93 11.54
CA ILE A 52 5.13 -9.66 10.24
C ILE A 52 6.29 -10.63 10.03
N GLY A 53 6.49 -11.05 8.80
CA GLY A 53 7.49 -12.05 8.44
C GLY A 53 7.01 -13.49 8.63
N GLY A 54 7.96 -14.42 8.79
CA GLY A 54 7.74 -15.86 8.67
C GLY A 54 8.49 -16.44 7.47
N VAL A 55 8.50 -17.77 7.29
CA VAL A 55 9.44 -18.47 6.37
C VAL A 55 9.65 -17.77 5.02
N ALA A 56 8.60 -17.57 4.22
CA ALA A 56 8.69 -16.81 2.97
C ALA A 56 8.48 -15.30 3.18
N LYS A 57 7.52 -14.93 4.04
CA LYS A 57 7.08 -13.55 4.25
C LYS A 57 8.21 -12.64 4.77
N GLY A 58 9.13 -13.16 5.57
CA GLY A 58 10.26 -12.41 6.10
C GLY A 58 11.24 -11.97 5.02
N GLN A 59 11.38 -12.74 3.95
CA GLN A 59 12.18 -12.35 2.78
C GLN A 59 11.49 -11.23 2.02
N ILE A 60 10.18 -11.35 1.75
CA ILE A 60 9.39 -10.30 1.11
C ILE A 60 9.45 -8.98 1.89
N VAL A 61 9.36 -9.03 3.23
CA VAL A 61 9.49 -7.82 4.06
C VAL A 61 10.87 -7.18 3.90
N ARG A 62 11.94 -7.97 3.81
CA ARG A 62 13.30 -7.46 3.58
C ARG A 62 13.48 -6.90 2.17
N GLU A 63 12.84 -7.49 1.17
CA GLU A 63 12.84 -6.98 -0.20
C GLU A 63 12.08 -5.65 -0.29
N ILE A 64 10.91 -5.56 0.35
CA ILE A 64 10.15 -4.31 0.47
C ILE A 64 11.02 -3.22 1.12
N ASP A 65 11.66 -3.54 2.24
CA ASP A 65 12.56 -2.61 2.95
C ASP A 65 13.75 -2.17 2.07
N ALA A 66 14.38 -3.10 1.35
CA ALA A 66 15.47 -2.80 0.42
C ALA A 66 15.04 -1.91 -0.76
N LEU A 67 13.79 -2.03 -1.21
CA LEU A 67 13.17 -1.15 -2.21
C LEU A 67 12.67 0.17 -1.60
N GLY A 68 12.90 0.38 -0.30
CA GLY A 68 12.55 1.59 0.42
C GLY A 68 11.13 1.62 0.98
N GLY A 69 10.38 0.52 0.95
CA GLY A 69 9.05 0.41 1.54
C GLY A 69 9.01 0.60 3.06
N VAL A 70 7.81 0.67 3.64
CA VAL A 70 7.64 1.05 5.07
C VAL A 70 7.41 -0.12 6.02
N MET A 71 7.03 -1.28 5.53
CA MET A 71 6.69 -2.44 6.35
C MET A 71 7.82 -2.87 7.29
N GLY A 72 9.07 -2.86 6.82
CA GLY A 72 10.26 -3.18 7.61
C GLY A 72 10.48 -2.19 8.75
N GLN A 73 10.49 -0.90 8.44
CA GLN A 73 10.64 0.17 9.41
C GLN A 73 9.53 0.15 10.46
N ALA A 74 8.28 -0.06 10.03
CA ALA A 74 7.13 -0.09 10.92
C ALA A 74 7.18 -1.27 11.89
N ILE A 75 7.55 -2.46 11.43
CA ILE A 75 7.65 -3.61 12.33
C ILE A 75 8.82 -3.47 13.31
N ASP A 76 9.93 -2.86 12.90
CA ASP A 76 11.07 -2.63 13.79
C ASP A 76 10.71 -1.64 14.90
N ALA A 77 9.92 -0.60 14.60
CA ALA A 77 9.47 0.39 15.58
C ALA A 77 8.42 -0.15 16.57
N THR A 78 7.61 -1.13 16.17
CA THR A 78 6.42 -1.56 16.94
C THR A 78 6.42 -3.05 17.30
N GLY A 79 7.52 -3.74 17.03
CA GLY A 79 7.71 -5.15 17.32
C GLY A 79 7.91 -5.39 18.82
N ILE A 80 7.18 -6.36 19.36
CA ILE A 80 7.28 -6.76 20.79
C ILE A 80 8.14 -8.02 20.97
N GLN A 81 8.39 -8.77 19.90
CA GLN A 81 9.25 -9.96 19.92
C GLN A 81 9.80 -10.23 18.53
N PHE A 82 11.10 -10.49 18.43
CA PHE A 82 11.77 -10.83 17.18
C PHE A 82 12.37 -12.25 17.27
N ARG A 83 12.23 -13.03 16.22
CA ARG A 83 12.83 -14.37 16.08
C ARG A 83 13.34 -14.57 14.67
N LEU A 84 14.49 -15.20 14.55
CA LEU A 84 14.96 -15.77 13.29
C LEU A 84 14.46 -17.22 13.19
N LEU A 85 13.73 -17.56 12.14
CA LEU A 85 13.25 -18.92 11.88
C LEU A 85 14.33 -19.74 11.14
N ASN A 86 14.24 -21.06 11.23
CA ASN A 86 15.15 -22.00 10.55
C ASN A 86 16.65 -21.82 10.84
N GLN A 87 17.02 -21.30 12.03
CA GLN A 87 18.42 -20.98 12.38
C GLN A 87 19.40 -22.15 12.16
N ARG A 88 18.94 -23.39 12.35
CA ARG A 88 19.74 -24.62 12.20
C ARG A 88 19.86 -25.14 10.76
N LYS A 89 19.21 -24.51 9.77
CA LYS A 89 19.18 -24.98 8.37
C LYS A 89 20.09 -24.18 7.41
N GLY A 90 20.99 -23.37 7.97
CA GLY A 90 21.92 -22.51 7.23
C GLY A 90 21.31 -21.20 6.73
N PRO A 91 22.15 -20.19 6.39
CA PRO A 91 21.70 -18.82 6.13
C PRO A 91 20.68 -18.67 5.00
N ALA A 92 20.79 -19.47 3.93
CA ALA A 92 19.86 -19.44 2.81
C ALA A 92 18.42 -19.82 3.20
N MET A 93 18.23 -20.52 4.32
CA MET A 93 16.93 -20.95 4.83
C MET A 93 16.41 -20.07 5.97
N HIS A 94 17.22 -19.13 6.45
CA HIS A 94 16.84 -18.23 7.56
C HIS A 94 15.74 -17.28 7.12
N SER A 95 14.85 -16.91 8.03
CA SER A 95 13.83 -15.90 7.74
C SER A 95 13.35 -15.19 9.00
N PRO A 96 13.33 -13.84 9.01
CA PRO A 96 12.89 -13.08 10.18
C PRO A 96 11.38 -13.18 10.39
N ARG A 97 10.97 -13.14 11.65
CA ARG A 97 9.58 -13.03 12.08
C ARG A 97 9.50 -12.17 13.33
N ALA A 98 8.58 -11.23 13.35
CA ALA A 98 8.30 -10.41 14.52
C ALA A 98 6.82 -10.50 14.92
N GLN A 99 6.55 -10.47 16.22
CA GLN A 99 5.22 -10.16 16.75
C GLN A 99 5.12 -8.65 16.91
N ALA A 100 3.99 -8.08 16.55
CA ALA A 100 3.73 -6.64 16.60
C ALA A 100 2.71 -6.31 17.70
N ASP A 101 2.87 -5.15 18.32
CA ASP A 101 1.70 -4.46 18.88
C ASP A 101 0.84 -3.95 17.71
N LYS A 102 -0.39 -4.47 17.57
CA LYS A 102 -1.27 -4.13 16.44
C LYS A 102 -1.58 -2.64 16.37
N LYS A 103 -1.83 -2.01 17.52
CA LYS A 103 -2.25 -0.61 17.56
C LYS A 103 -1.08 0.31 17.34
N ALA A 104 0.07 0.02 17.93
CA ALA A 104 1.30 0.76 17.65
C ALA A 104 1.69 0.64 16.16
N TYR A 105 1.65 -0.56 15.56
CA TYR A 105 1.94 -0.73 14.13
C TYR A 105 1.04 0.13 13.25
N GLN A 106 -0.27 0.04 13.49
CA GLN A 106 -1.28 0.80 12.76
C GLN A 106 -1.03 2.33 12.87
N GLN A 107 -0.78 2.82 14.08
CA GLN A 107 -0.51 4.24 14.34
C GLN A 107 0.79 4.69 13.69
N HIS A 108 1.84 3.87 13.76
CA HIS A 108 3.14 4.20 13.19
C HIS A 108 3.09 4.27 11.66
N VAL A 109 2.40 3.31 11.01
CA VAL A 109 2.20 3.36 9.55
C VAL A 109 1.36 4.56 9.14
N LYS A 110 0.27 4.87 9.86
CA LYS A 110 -0.53 6.07 9.59
C LYS A 110 0.32 7.34 9.69
N TRP A 111 1.13 7.45 10.74
CA TRP A 111 2.06 8.57 10.91
C TRP A 111 3.05 8.67 9.75
N LEU A 112 3.65 7.57 9.31
CA LEU A 112 4.55 7.57 8.14
C LEU A 112 3.85 8.04 6.86
N VAL A 113 2.61 7.61 6.64
CA VAL A 113 1.79 8.03 5.49
C VAL A 113 1.48 9.52 5.55
N GLU A 114 1.06 10.03 6.71
CA GLU A 114 0.71 11.44 6.90
C GLU A 114 1.92 12.39 6.76
N GLN A 115 3.13 11.88 7.00
CA GLN A 115 4.37 12.64 6.88
C GLN A 115 5.03 12.55 5.49
N GLN A 116 4.54 11.68 4.61
CA GLN A 116 5.16 11.47 3.30
C GLN A 116 4.86 12.65 2.35
N PRO A 117 5.89 13.36 1.85
CA PRO A 117 5.68 14.37 0.81
C PRO A 117 4.99 13.79 -0.42
N ASN A 118 4.16 14.61 -1.07
CA ASN A 118 3.35 14.27 -2.24
C ASN A 118 2.24 13.21 -2.01
N LEU A 119 1.97 12.82 -0.75
CA LEU A 119 0.91 11.86 -0.42
C LEU A 119 -0.22 12.54 0.35
N ALA A 120 -1.42 12.57 -0.25
CA ALA A 120 -2.64 12.98 0.42
C ALA A 120 -3.42 11.76 0.91
N LEU A 121 -3.54 11.59 2.22
CA LEU A 121 -4.41 10.58 2.82
C LEU A 121 -5.82 11.17 2.99
N ARG A 122 -6.83 10.56 2.36
CA ARG A 122 -8.21 11.06 2.38
C ARG A 122 -9.23 9.99 2.75
N GLN A 123 -10.23 10.38 3.54
CA GLN A 123 -11.36 9.52 3.86
C GLN A 123 -12.45 9.71 2.82
N GLU A 124 -12.58 8.76 1.89
CA GLU A 124 -13.52 8.84 0.77
C GLU A 124 -13.99 7.42 0.41
N ILE A 125 -15.20 7.29 -0.15
CA ILE A 125 -15.72 6.02 -0.66
C ILE A 125 -15.71 6.09 -2.18
N VAL A 126 -14.86 5.30 -2.84
CA VAL A 126 -14.87 5.25 -4.31
C VAL A 126 -16.13 4.53 -4.79
N GLU A 127 -16.96 5.25 -5.53
CA GLU A 127 -18.23 4.77 -6.08
C GLU A 127 -18.08 4.19 -7.49
N ASP A 128 -17.20 4.78 -8.31
CA ASP A 128 -17.10 4.47 -9.73
C ASP A 128 -15.72 4.81 -10.34
N LEU A 129 -15.36 4.12 -11.42
CA LEU A 129 -14.20 4.45 -12.24
C LEU A 129 -14.63 5.34 -13.40
N ILE A 130 -13.98 6.50 -13.53
CA ILE A 130 -14.21 7.38 -14.68
C ILE A 130 -13.36 6.86 -15.83
N THR A 131 -14.02 6.54 -16.96
CA THR A 131 -13.35 6.00 -18.15
C THR A 131 -13.64 6.84 -19.38
N GLU A 132 -12.65 6.90 -20.26
CA GLU A 132 -12.76 7.47 -21.60
C GLU A 132 -12.62 6.36 -22.64
N HIS A 133 -13.32 6.50 -23.76
CA HIS A 133 -13.15 5.61 -24.90
C HIS A 133 -11.75 5.84 -25.50
N SER A 134 -10.92 4.80 -25.54
CA SER A 134 -9.64 4.85 -26.23
C SER A 134 -9.88 4.53 -27.71
N PRO A 135 -9.66 5.46 -28.65
CA PRO A 135 -9.74 5.15 -30.08
C PRO A 135 -8.52 4.32 -30.47
N SER A 136 -8.53 3.00 -30.20
CA SER A 136 -7.50 2.11 -30.70
C SER A 136 -7.80 1.77 -32.16
N ASN A 137 -6.88 2.18 -33.05
CA ASN A 137 -6.76 1.67 -34.43
C ASN A 137 -6.35 0.18 -34.47
N ASP A 138 -6.04 -0.42 -33.33
CA ASP A 138 -5.84 -1.86 -33.17
C ASP A 138 -7.18 -2.56 -32.92
N GLN A 139 -7.64 -3.27 -33.94
CA GLN A 139 -8.66 -4.31 -33.78
C GLN A 139 -8.07 -5.41 -32.89
N ARG A 140 -8.28 -5.32 -31.57
CA ARG A 140 -8.08 -6.48 -30.70
C ARG A 140 -9.08 -7.55 -31.13
N GLU A 141 -8.60 -8.78 -31.37
CA GLU A 141 -9.40 -9.92 -31.86
C GLU A 141 -10.62 -10.25 -30.97
N ASP A 142 -10.63 -9.75 -29.73
CA ASP A 142 -11.63 -10.05 -28.71
C ASP A 142 -12.87 -9.13 -28.74
N GLY A 143 -12.92 -8.11 -29.61
CA GLY A 143 -14.09 -7.25 -29.79
C GLY A 143 -14.44 -6.32 -28.61
N LEU A 144 -13.66 -6.29 -27.53
CA LEU A 144 -13.86 -5.35 -26.42
C LEU A 144 -13.24 -3.98 -26.75
N ALA A 145 -14.09 -2.94 -26.75
CA ALA A 145 -13.65 -1.55 -26.82
C ALA A 145 -12.68 -1.23 -25.68
N SER A 146 -11.51 -0.68 -26.01
CA SER A 146 -10.49 -0.30 -25.04
C SER A 146 -10.96 0.95 -24.29
N HIS A 147 -11.15 0.83 -22.97
CA HIS A 147 -11.47 1.96 -22.10
C HIS A 147 -10.21 2.33 -21.30
N ARG A 148 -9.92 3.63 -21.24
CA ARG A 148 -8.84 4.17 -20.41
C ARG A 148 -9.43 4.76 -19.14
N ILE A 149 -8.94 4.34 -17.97
CA ILE A 149 -9.32 4.95 -16.69
C ILE A 149 -8.64 6.31 -16.59
N VAL A 150 -9.41 7.35 -16.30
CA VAL A 150 -8.93 8.74 -16.18
C VAL A 150 -9.18 9.34 -14.80
N GLY A 151 -9.94 8.65 -13.95
CA GLY A 151 -10.19 9.11 -12.59
C GLY A 151 -11.11 8.18 -11.81
N VAL A 152 -11.53 8.65 -10.64
CA VAL A 152 -12.50 7.97 -9.78
C VAL A 152 -13.56 8.97 -9.32
N ARG A 153 -14.78 8.48 -9.13
CA ARG A 153 -15.84 9.21 -8.43
C ARG A 153 -15.84 8.78 -6.98
N VAL A 154 -15.87 9.74 -6.07
CA VAL A 154 -15.93 9.54 -4.61
C VAL A 154 -17.14 10.24 -4.01
#